data_AF-A0A913ZVZ3-F1
#
_entry.id   AF-A0A913ZVZ3-F1
#
_cell.length_a   1.000
_cell.length_b   1.000
_cell.length_c   1.000
_cell.angle_alpha   90.00
_cell.angle_beta   90.00
_cell.angle_gamma   90.00
#
_symmetry.space_group_name_H-M   'P 1'
#
loop_
_entity.id
_entity.type
_entity.pdbx_description
1 polymer ?
#
loop_
_entity_poly.entity_id
_entity_poly.type
_entity_poly.pdbx_seq_one_letter_code
_entity_poly.pdbx_strand_id
1 'polypeptide(L)'
;MKSLIAALLLLLGVTASVEASHNGLALTPPLGWNSWERFRCNLDCDVDPENCVSERLYAEMAKVIATEGYKEAGYEYVCMDDCWMSTARDAQGRLQPDPKRFPSGLKNLTDYIHSLGLKFGLYQSMGLYTCQKYPGIWGHIDIDAQTYAEWGIDLVKMDTCYNLGKEQMAEGYINMSKALNSSGRPILFSCEWAHESAPNFTQIAEYCNSFRDYADIQDSWVQILKIVDWFAENQAVLYNASGPGGYNDADFIIAGDFSLSTTQAKSQFALYTMITSQLFLSSDLRTLDPEAKAIVLNPEILAVNQDKLGKMGQRIYKDSSFEIWTKELVGNSYAAVFFSRAIDMPHNRTTTMKALGFPDASGYSVRDLFARKDLGFFEPEKILSVIVDPSGVVVIKATPKTKVKKGFHGNNNKSVIKH
;
A
#
# COMPACT_ATOMS: atom_id res chain seq x y z
N MET A 1 30.87 61.94 -8.93
CA MET A 1 30.23 61.06 -9.94
C MET A 1 30.47 59.63 -9.54
N LYS A 2 29.42 58.82 -9.62
CA LYS A 2 29.23 57.52 -8.98
C LYS A 2 30.14 56.46 -9.62
N SER A 3 30.98 55.77 -8.84
CA SER A 3 31.60 54.51 -9.26
C SER A 3 30.69 53.35 -8.88
N LEU A 4 30.24 52.63 -9.90
CA LEU A 4 29.31 51.50 -9.80
C LEU A 4 29.94 50.30 -9.07
N ILE A 5 29.15 49.74 -8.17
CA ILE A 5 29.25 48.38 -7.65
C ILE A 5 28.73 47.43 -8.74
N ALA A 6 29.52 46.42 -9.10
CA ALA A 6 29.04 45.25 -9.82
C ALA A 6 29.55 44.00 -9.09
N ALA A 7 28.77 43.51 -8.14
CA ALA A 7 28.94 42.19 -7.55
C ALA A 7 28.13 41.21 -8.39
N LEU A 8 28.83 40.36 -9.15
CA LEU A 8 28.24 39.28 -9.92
C LEU A 8 27.96 38.11 -8.98
N LEU A 9 26.71 37.94 -8.55
CA LEU A 9 26.24 36.74 -7.85
C LEU A 9 26.05 35.62 -8.89
N LEU A 10 27.02 34.72 -9.00
CA LEU A 10 26.80 33.42 -9.63
C LEU A 10 25.87 32.60 -8.72
N LEU A 11 24.59 32.52 -9.08
CA LEU A 11 23.74 31.43 -8.62
C LEU A 11 24.19 30.15 -9.34
N LEU A 12 25.01 29.35 -8.66
CA LEU A 12 25.16 27.94 -8.97
C LEU A 12 23.83 27.26 -8.64
N GLY A 13 22.97 27.12 -9.64
CA GLY A 13 21.84 26.22 -9.59
C GLY A 13 22.36 24.80 -9.48
N VAL A 14 22.33 24.25 -8.26
CA VAL A 14 22.42 22.81 -8.07
C VAL A 14 21.12 22.25 -8.63
N THR A 15 21.14 21.82 -9.89
CA THR A 15 20.15 20.87 -10.38
C THR A 15 20.39 19.60 -9.57
N ALA A 16 19.60 19.40 -8.52
CA ALA A 16 19.48 18.09 -7.92
C ALA A 16 18.99 17.17 -9.04
N SER A 17 19.85 16.28 -9.50
CA SER A 17 19.43 15.13 -10.27
C SER A 17 18.42 14.40 -9.40
N VAL A 18 17.14 14.54 -9.70
CA VAL A 18 16.08 13.75 -9.05
C VAL A 18 16.31 12.33 -9.52
N GLU A 19 17.06 11.57 -8.73
CA GLU A 19 17.18 10.13 -8.90
C GLU A 19 15.77 9.53 -8.86
N ALA A 20 15.51 8.63 -9.81
CA ALA A 20 14.20 8.01 -9.97
C ALA A 20 13.76 7.26 -8.68
N SER A 21 12.44 7.10 -8.53
CA SER A 21 11.64 6.68 -7.36
C SER A 21 11.67 7.50 -6.07
N HIS A 22 12.66 8.36 -5.82
CA HIS A 22 12.60 9.30 -4.70
C HIS A 22 11.79 10.56 -5.01
N ASN A 23 10.60 10.39 -5.60
CA ASN A 23 9.67 11.47 -5.95
C ASN A 23 8.94 12.08 -4.72
N GLY A 24 9.31 11.67 -3.50
CA GLY A 24 8.72 12.15 -2.25
C GLY A 24 7.36 11.55 -1.89
N LEU A 25 6.87 10.57 -2.67
CA LEU A 25 5.64 9.84 -2.41
C LEU A 25 5.91 8.48 -1.74
N ALA A 26 4.84 7.79 -1.34
CA ALA A 26 4.88 6.48 -0.70
C ALA A 26 5.91 6.40 0.45
N LEU A 27 5.95 7.40 1.34
CA LEU A 27 6.81 7.35 2.54
C LEU A 27 6.28 6.37 3.61
N THR A 28 5.00 6.01 3.49
CA THR A 28 4.35 4.85 4.09
C THR A 28 3.59 4.12 2.98
N PRO A 29 3.23 2.84 3.16
CA PRO A 29 2.52 2.08 2.13
C PRO A 29 1.22 2.80 1.73
N PRO A 30 0.93 2.97 0.42
CA PRO A 30 -0.28 3.65 0.01
C PRO A 30 -1.56 2.93 0.48
N LEU A 31 -2.59 3.71 0.80
CA LEU A 31 -3.91 3.23 1.20
C LEU A 31 -4.96 3.77 0.23
N GLY A 32 -5.80 2.91 -0.32
CA GLY A 32 -6.82 3.33 -1.27
C GLY A 32 -7.88 2.30 -1.57
N TRP A 33 -8.56 2.51 -2.67
CA TRP A 33 -9.53 1.59 -3.25
C TRP A 33 -9.25 1.45 -4.75
N ASN A 34 -9.39 0.25 -5.30
CA ASN A 34 -9.27 -0.04 -6.71
C ASN A 34 -10.48 -0.88 -7.17
N SER A 35 -10.94 -0.67 -8.40
CA SER A 35 -12.12 -1.33 -8.94
C SER A 35 -11.94 -2.79 -9.36
N TRP A 36 -10.71 -3.27 -9.57
CA TRP A 36 -10.46 -4.46 -10.41
C TRP A 36 -11.05 -5.75 -9.86
N GLU A 37 -10.75 -6.14 -8.62
CA GLU A 37 -11.14 -7.46 -8.11
C GLU A 37 -12.67 -7.62 -8.09
N ARG A 38 -13.38 -6.56 -7.67
CA ARG A 38 -14.84 -6.61 -7.48
C ARG A 38 -15.66 -6.28 -8.72
N PHE A 39 -15.23 -5.29 -9.50
CA PHE A 39 -16.00 -4.75 -10.64
C PHE A 39 -15.47 -5.20 -11.99
N ARG A 40 -14.19 -5.62 -12.05
CA ARG A 40 -13.55 -6.20 -13.23
C ARG A 40 -13.76 -5.30 -14.46
N CYS A 41 -13.93 -5.92 -15.63
CA CYS A 41 -14.21 -5.25 -16.90
C CYS A 41 -15.72 -5.23 -17.23
N ASN A 42 -16.58 -4.86 -16.26
CA ASN A 42 -18.01 -4.74 -16.53
C ASN A 42 -18.31 -3.49 -17.36
N LEU A 43 -18.75 -3.66 -18.61
CA LEU A 43 -19.01 -2.56 -19.55
C LEU A 43 -20.51 -2.28 -19.77
N ASP A 44 -21.39 -3.15 -19.26
CA ASP A 44 -22.82 -3.10 -19.56
C ASP A 44 -23.56 -2.14 -18.63
N CYS A 45 -23.45 -0.84 -18.91
CA CYS A 45 -24.12 0.20 -18.13
C CYS A 45 -25.63 0.30 -18.41
N ASP A 46 -26.14 -0.36 -19.45
CA ASP A 46 -27.58 -0.36 -19.75
C ASP A 46 -28.30 -1.37 -18.84
N VAL A 47 -27.67 -2.52 -18.58
CA VAL A 47 -28.21 -3.58 -17.70
C VAL A 47 -27.76 -3.40 -16.25
N ASP A 48 -26.51 -3.00 -16.01
CA ASP A 48 -25.91 -2.91 -14.68
C ASP A 48 -25.27 -1.52 -14.42
N PRO A 49 -26.08 -0.43 -14.44
CA PRO A 49 -25.60 0.95 -14.38
C PRO A 49 -24.90 1.32 -13.06
N GLU A 50 -25.13 0.53 -12.00
CA GLU A 50 -24.55 0.78 -10.68
C GLU A 50 -23.15 0.18 -10.53
N ASN A 51 -22.79 -0.83 -11.34
CA ASN A 51 -21.55 -1.59 -11.18
C ASN A 51 -20.67 -1.62 -12.44
N CYS A 52 -21.15 -1.11 -13.57
CA CYS A 52 -20.32 -0.95 -14.75
C CYS A 52 -19.19 0.06 -14.51
N VAL A 53 -18.05 -0.15 -15.18
CA VAL A 53 -16.89 0.75 -15.17
C VAL A 53 -17.29 2.08 -15.82
N SER A 54 -17.68 3.05 -15.00
CA SER A 54 -18.20 4.34 -15.43
C SER A 54 -17.81 5.45 -14.47
N GLU A 55 -17.89 6.71 -14.93
CA GLU A 55 -17.67 7.90 -14.11
C GLU A 55 -18.49 7.89 -12.82
N ARG A 56 -19.73 7.39 -12.92
CA ARG A 56 -20.63 7.28 -11.77
C ARG A 56 -20.08 6.37 -10.67
N LEU A 57 -19.58 5.19 -11.03
CA LEU A 57 -19.00 4.24 -10.07
C LEU A 57 -17.90 4.91 -9.24
N TYR A 58 -16.94 5.57 -9.91
CA TYR A 58 -15.82 6.22 -9.23
C TYR A 58 -16.25 7.44 -8.41
N ALA A 59 -17.21 8.23 -8.90
CA ALA A 59 -17.74 9.37 -8.14
C ALA A 59 -18.48 8.93 -6.86
N GLU A 60 -19.23 7.82 -6.92
CA GLU A 60 -19.90 7.23 -5.75
C GLU A 60 -18.91 6.64 -4.75
N MET A 61 -17.92 5.87 -5.21
CA MET A 61 -16.88 5.31 -4.34
C MET A 61 -16.05 6.41 -3.67
N ALA A 62 -15.67 7.46 -4.41
CA ALA A 62 -14.97 8.61 -3.85
C ALA A 62 -15.80 9.30 -2.76
N LYS A 63 -17.11 9.49 -2.99
CA LYS A 63 -18.01 10.06 -1.99
C LYS A 63 -18.07 9.20 -0.73
N VAL A 64 -18.25 7.88 -0.88
CA VAL A 64 -18.26 6.93 0.23
C VAL A 64 -16.96 7.02 1.02
N ILE A 65 -15.80 6.97 0.36
CA ILE A 65 -14.49 7.05 1.02
C ILE A 65 -14.35 8.34 1.82
N ALA A 66 -14.84 9.47 1.28
CA ALA A 66 -14.77 10.77 1.91
C ALA A 66 -15.78 10.96 3.08
N THR A 67 -16.86 10.18 3.16
CA THR A 67 -17.92 10.39 4.16
C THR A 67 -18.10 9.26 5.17
N GLU A 68 -17.52 8.09 4.92
CA GLU A 68 -17.79 6.85 5.69
C GLU A 68 -16.63 6.41 6.58
N GLY A 69 -15.62 7.26 6.82
CA GLY A 69 -14.51 7.00 7.75
C GLY A 69 -13.22 6.48 7.11
N TYR A 70 -13.25 6.16 5.81
CA TYR A 70 -12.07 5.61 5.10
C TYR A 70 -10.98 6.65 4.94
N LYS A 71 -11.34 7.87 4.53
CA LYS A 71 -10.39 8.98 4.41
C LYS A 71 -9.72 9.29 5.76
N GLU A 72 -10.48 9.31 6.84
CA GLU A 72 -9.96 9.55 8.20
C GLU A 72 -9.01 8.43 8.65
N ALA A 73 -9.24 7.20 8.18
CA ALA A 73 -8.34 6.06 8.40
C ALA A 73 -7.10 6.07 7.46
N GLY A 74 -7.04 7.00 6.50
CA GLY A 74 -5.90 7.21 5.61
C GLY A 74 -6.09 6.71 4.18
N TYR A 75 -7.23 6.08 3.85
CA TYR A 75 -7.54 5.67 2.48
C TYR A 75 -7.83 6.90 1.62
N GLU A 76 -6.86 7.29 0.79
CA GLU A 76 -6.93 8.54 0.02
C GLU A 76 -6.95 8.36 -1.50
N TYR A 77 -6.56 7.19 -2.02
CA TYR A 77 -6.56 6.92 -3.46
C TYR A 77 -7.85 6.22 -3.91
N VAL A 78 -8.46 6.73 -4.97
CA VAL A 78 -9.53 6.09 -5.75
C VAL A 78 -8.93 5.70 -7.10
N CYS A 79 -8.72 4.40 -7.33
CA CYS A 79 -8.04 3.90 -8.51
C CYS A 79 -9.00 3.23 -9.48
N MET A 80 -8.92 3.67 -10.73
CA MET A 80 -9.58 3.04 -11.87
C MET A 80 -8.63 2.08 -12.55
N ASP A 81 -9.07 0.82 -12.67
CA ASP A 81 -8.30 -0.22 -13.35
C ASP A 81 -8.62 -0.31 -14.85
N ASP A 82 -8.29 -1.42 -15.52
CA ASP A 82 -8.49 -1.61 -16.97
C ASP A 82 -9.95 -1.33 -17.41
N CYS A 83 -10.15 -1.23 -18.73
CA CYS A 83 -11.44 -1.04 -19.39
C CYS A 83 -12.09 0.35 -19.27
N TRP A 84 -11.36 1.36 -18.83
CA TRP A 84 -11.86 2.74 -18.78
C TRP A 84 -11.81 3.47 -20.13
N MET A 85 -10.85 3.12 -20.98
CA MET A 85 -10.52 3.88 -22.17
C MET A 85 -11.37 3.51 -23.38
N SER A 86 -11.42 4.41 -24.37
CA SER A 86 -11.88 4.12 -25.72
C SER A 86 -10.97 3.08 -26.38
N THR A 87 -11.49 2.35 -27.36
CA THR A 87 -10.71 1.39 -28.16
C THR A 87 -9.72 2.06 -29.11
N ALA A 88 -9.81 3.38 -29.27
CA ALA A 88 -8.91 4.17 -30.11
C ALA A 88 -8.39 5.41 -29.38
N ARG A 89 -7.12 5.74 -29.66
CA ARG A 89 -6.52 7.05 -29.35
C ARG A 89 -7.12 8.13 -30.25
N ASP A 90 -7.00 9.39 -29.84
CA ASP A 90 -7.41 10.51 -30.69
C ASP A 90 -6.47 10.73 -31.90
N ALA A 91 -6.77 11.72 -32.73
CA ALA A 91 -5.96 12.07 -33.89
C ALA A 91 -4.55 12.58 -33.54
N GLN A 92 -4.29 12.91 -32.28
CA GLN A 92 -2.99 13.33 -31.75
C GLN A 92 -2.26 12.17 -31.04
N GLY A 93 -2.83 10.96 -31.04
CA GLY A 93 -2.27 9.78 -30.39
C GLY A 93 -2.50 9.75 -28.87
N ARG A 94 -3.36 10.61 -28.31
CA ARG A 94 -3.63 10.64 -26.87
C ARG A 94 -4.71 9.63 -26.49
N LEU A 95 -4.62 9.11 -25.27
CA LEU A 95 -5.69 8.29 -24.68
C LEU A 95 -6.96 9.11 -24.51
N GLN A 96 -8.10 8.44 -24.62
CA GLN A 96 -9.42 9.02 -24.37
C GLN A 96 -10.21 8.04 -23.52
N PRO A 97 -10.96 8.50 -22.51
CA PRO A 97 -11.91 7.64 -21.83
C PRO A 97 -13.06 7.27 -22.78
N ASP A 98 -13.78 6.20 -22.48
CA ASP A 98 -14.99 5.85 -23.21
C ASP A 98 -16.03 6.98 -23.08
N PRO A 99 -16.48 7.60 -24.19
CA PRO A 99 -17.30 8.81 -24.14
C PRO A 99 -18.73 8.55 -23.64
N LYS A 100 -19.21 7.30 -23.64
CA LYS A 100 -20.53 6.96 -23.09
C LYS A 100 -20.46 6.76 -21.58
N ARG A 101 -19.40 6.09 -21.10
CA ARG A 101 -19.24 5.75 -19.68
C ARG A 101 -18.60 6.87 -18.86
N PHE A 102 -17.84 7.75 -19.51
CA PHE A 102 -17.18 8.91 -18.93
C PHE A 102 -17.48 10.19 -19.73
N PRO A 103 -18.77 10.60 -19.81
CA PRO A 103 -19.19 11.68 -20.69
C PRO A 103 -18.60 13.04 -20.30
N SER A 104 -18.21 13.25 -19.04
CA SER A 104 -17.56 14.50 -18.62
C SER A 104 -16.03 14.49 -18.81
N GLY A 105 -15.44 13.32 -19.08
CA GLY A 105 -14.00 13.13 -19.23
C GLY A 105 -13.23 13.03 -17.90
N LEU A 106 -12.02 12.45 -17.94
CA LEU A 106 -11.28 12.13 -16.71
C LEU A 106 -10.80 13.33 -15.92
N LYS A 107 -10.54 14.47 -16.56
CA LYS A 107 -10.15 15.67 -15.84
C LYS A 107 -11.26 16.12 -14.88
N ASN A 108 -12.52 16.12 -15.32
CA ASN A 108 -13.64 16.54 -14.49
C ASN A 108 -13.89 15.56 -13.35
N LEU A 109 -13.78 14.25 -13.60
CA LEU A 109 -13.84 13.23 -12.54
C LEU A 109 -12.71 13.42 -11.53
N THR A 110 -11.49 13.71 -12.00
CA THR A 110 -10.33 13.98 -11.14
C THR A 110 -10.55 15.22 -10.29
N ASP A 111 -11.02 16.33 -10.89
CA ASP A 111 -11.34 17.57 -10.18
C ASP A 111 -12.41 17.32 -9.09
N TYR A 112 -13.42 16.48 -9.36
CA TYR A 112 -14.43 16.08 -8.37
C TYR A 112 -13.81 15.28 -7.22
N ILE A 113 -12.98 14.28 -7.50
CA ILE A 113 -12.29 13.46 -6.48
C ILE A 113 -11.36 14.35 -5.62
N HIS A 114 -10.63 15.28 -6.24
CA HIS A 114 -9.81 16.26 -5.54
C HIS A 114 -10.63 17.21 -4.66
N SER A 115 -11.84 17.57 -5.08
CA SER A 115 -12.74 18.41 -4.27
C SER A 115 -13.18 17.75 -2.95
N LEU A 116 -13.15 16.41 -2.91
CA LEU A 116 -13.36 15.61 -1.71
C LEU A 116 -12.09 15.43 -0.87
N GLY A 117 -10.96 16.00 -1.32
CA GLY A 117 -9.64 15.84 -0.73
C GLY A 117 -9.09 14.42 -0.85
N LEU A 118 -9.46 13.71 -1.92
CA LEU A 118 -8.93 12.40 -2.30
C LEU A 118 -8.02 12.54 -3.52
N LYS A 119 -7.40 11.44 -3.92
CA LYS A 119 -6.48 11.30 -5.04
C LYS A 119 -7.03 10.32 -6.07
N PHE A 120 -6.79 10.57 -7.36
CA PHE A 120 -7.27 9.70 -8.43
C PHE A 120 -6.13 8.92 -9.08
N GLY A 121 -6.29 7.60 -9.16
CA GLY A 121 -5.34 6.71 -9.81
C GLY A 121 -5.88 6.13 -11.11
N LEU A 122 -4.99 5.89 -12.07
CA LEU A 122 -5.32 5.41 -13.40
C LEU A 122 -4.49 4.16 -13.76
N TYR A 123 -5.07 3.28 -14.56
CA TYR A 123 -4.41 2.09 -15.08
C TYR A 123 -3.91 2.25 -16.51
N GLN A 124 -2.78 1.61 -16.78
CA GLN A 124 -2.24 1.36 -18.11
C GLN A 124 -1.42 0.06 -18.14
N SER A 125 -1.05 -0.42 -19.33
CA SER A 125 -0.15 -1.56 -19.54
C SER A 125 1.09 -1.17 -20.36
N MET A 126 2.26 -1.65 -19.93
CA MET A 126 3.55 -1.50 -20.62
C MET A 126 3.65 -2.48 -21.80
N GLY A 127 2.84 -2.24 -22.83
CA GLY A 127 2.77 -3.10 -24.00
C GLY A 127 2.01 -2.47 -25.15
N LEU A 128 1.71 -3.29 -26.16
CA LEU A 128 0.90 -2.86 -27.31
C LEU A 128 -0.58 -2.70 -26.94
N TYR A 129 -1.05 -3.48 -25.97
CA TYR A 129 -2.43 -3.44 -25.48
C TYR A 129 -2.48 -3.64 -23.97
N THR A 130 -3.58 -3.22 -23.34
CA THR A 130 -3.94 -3.65 -21.99
C THR A 130 -4.30 -5.12 -21.95
N CYS A 131 -4.41 -5.72 -20.76
CA CYS A 131 -4.83 -7.12 -20.64
C CYS A 131 -6.20 -7.37 -21.29
N GLN A 132 -7.11 -6.40 -21.21
CA GLN A 132 -8.43 -6.43 -21.85
C GLN A 132 -8.45 -5.88 -23.28
N LYS A 133 -7.27 -5.77 -23.92
CA LYS A 133 -7.08 -5.40 -25.34
C LYS A 133 -7.43 -3.96 -25.70
N TYR A 134 -7.35 -3.03 -24.76
CA TYR A 134 -7.40 -1.59 -25.03
C TYR A 134 -6.02 -1.04 -25.42
N PRO A 135 -5.90 0.19 -25.96
CA PRO A 135 -4.61 0.76 -26.38
C PRO A 135 -3.55 0.80 -25.26
N GLY A 136 -2.44 0.08 -25.45
CA GLY A 136 -1.30 0.10 -24.54
C GLY A 136 -0.41 1.34 -24.71
N ILE A 137 0.60 1.49 -23.83
CA ILE A 137 1.46 2.69 -23.80
C ILE A 137 2.67 2.62 -24.72
N TRP A 138 3.02 1.46 -25.28
CA TRP A 138 4.25 1.34 -26.07
C TRP A 138 4.25 2.34 -27.26
N GLY A 139 5.35 3.08 -27.39
CA GLY A 139 5.50 4.17 -28.37
C GLY A 139 4.81 5.50 -28.01
N HIS A 140 4.14 5.58 -26.85
CA HIS A 140 3.34 6.74 -26.42
C HIS A 140 3.68 7.22 -24.99
N ILE A 141 4.77 6.72 -24.37
CA ILE A 141 5.14 6.98 -22.97
C ILE A 141 5.12 8.48 -22.62
N ASP A 142 5.79 9.33 -23.39
CA ASP A 142 5.88 10.76 -23.09
C ASP A 142 4.54 11.48 -23.23
N ILE A 143 3.75 11.11 -24.25
CA ILE A 143 2.42 11.67 -24.52
C ILE A 143 1.46 11.29 -23.40
N ASP A 144 1.48 10.03 -22.98
CA ASP A 144 0.60 9.50 -21.94
C ASP A 144 0.98 10.07 -20.56
N ALA A 145 2.27 10.15 -20.23
CA ALA A 145 2.73 10.78 -18.99
C ALA A 145 2.27 12.25 -18.89
N GLN A 146 2.33 13.02 -19.99
CA GLN A 146 1.80 14.38 -19.98
C GLN A 146 0.27 14.42 -19.93
N THR A 147 -0.41 13.51 -20.63
CA THR A 147 -1.87 13.40 -20.56
C THR A 147 -2.33 13.17 -19.12
N TYR A 148 -1.64 12.31 -18.37
CA TYR A 148 -1.94 12.05 -16.96
C TYR A 148 -1.74 13.28 -16.08
N ALA A 149 -0.64 14.01 -16.28
CA ALA A 149 -0.37 15.24 -15.53
C ALA A 149 -1.41 16.34 -15.82
N GLU A 150 -1.79 16.52 -17.09
CA GLU A 150 -2.82 17.46 -17.52
C GLU A 150 -4.21 17.13 -16.96
N TRP A 151 -4.55 15.84 -16.85
CA TRP A 151 -5.79 15.39 -16.21
C TRP A 151 -5.74 15.46 -14.68
N GLY A 152 -4.56 15.66 -14.09
CA GLY A 152 -4.40 15.73 -12.64
C GLY A 152 -4.31 14.37 -11.94
N ILE A 153 -3.95 13.30 -12.66
CA ILE A 153 -3.81 11.96 -12.09
C ILE A 153 -2.73 11.95 -10.99
N ASP A 154 -2.95 11.22 -9.91
CA ASP A 154 -2.06 11.15 -8.74
C ASP A 154 -1.33 9.83 -8.61
N LEU A 155 -1.82 8.78 -9.29
CA LEU A 155 -1.24 7.44 -9.28
C LEU A 155 -1.41 6.80 -10.66
N VAL A 156 -0.38 6.12 -11.16
CA VAL A 156 -0.48 5.27 -12.34
C VAL A 156 -0.08 3.85 -11.98
N LYS A 157 -1.01 2.91 -12.17
CA LYS A 157 -0.74 1.47 -12.17
C LYS A 157 -0.32 1.05 -13.58
N MET A 158 0.80 0.35 -13.69
CA MET A 158 1.36 -0.11 -14.96
C MET A 158 1.51 -1.62 -14.98
N ASP A 159 0.75 -2.26 -15.86
CA ASP A 159 0.68 -3.70 -16.10
C ASP A 159 1.75 -4.14 -17.13
N THR A 160 1.79 -5.43 -17.45
CA THR A 160 2.79 -6.10 -18.30
C THR A 160 2.19 -6.82 -19.52
N CYS A 161 0.88 -6.79 -19.72
CA CYS A 161 0.22 -7.47 -20.84
C CYS A 161 0.66 -6.96 -22.22
N TYR A 162 0.74 -7.89 -23.19
CA TYR A 162 1.17 -7.62 -24.57
C TYR A 162 2.52 -6.88 -24.68
N ASN A 163 3.44 -7.17 -23.75
CA ASN A 163 4.78 -6.65 -23.78
C ASN A 163 5.61 -7.17 -24.97
N LEU A 164 6.71 -6.48 -25.25
CA LEU A 164 7.59 -6.76 -26.38
C LEU A 164 8.83 -7.58 -26.02
N GLY A 165 8.87 -8.15 -24.81
CA GLY A 165 10.02 -8.88 -24.28
C GLY A 165 10.67 -8.18 -23.09
N LYS A 166 11.57 -8.90 -22.42
CA LYS A 166 12.17 -8.50 -21.14
C LYS A 166 12.93 -7.16 -21.23
N GLU A 167 13.69 -6.95 -22.28
CA GLU A 167 14.51 -5.74 -22.44
C GLU A 167 13.63 -4.49 -22.61
N GLN A 168 12.63 -4.57 -23.49
CA GLN A 168 11.67 -3.50 -23.74
C GLN A 168 10.83 -3.19 -22.50
N MET A 169 10.52 -4.21 -21.70
CA MET A 169 9.82 -4.01 -20.43
C MET A 169 10.65 -3.19 -19.44
N ALA A 170 11.90 -3.61 -19.21
CA ALA A 170 12.79 -2.88 -18.32
C ALA A 170 13.00 -1.43 -18.78
N GLU A 171 13.25 -1.22 -20.08
CA GLU A 171 13.35 0.12 -20.66
C GLU A 171 12.06 0.92 -20.48
N GLY A 172 10.91 0.30 -20.75
CA GLY A 172 9.60 0.92 -20.66
C GLY A 172 9.27 1.43 -19.26
N TYR A 173 9.47 0.62 -18.21
CA TYR A 173 9.24 1.05 -16.83
C TYR A 173 10.17 2.19 -16.40
N ILE A 174 11.45 2.09 -16.76
CA ILE A 174 12.44 3.15 -16.48
C ILE A 174 12.05 4.45 -17.18
N ASN A 175 11.68 4.38 -18.45
CA ASN A 175 11.29 5.56 -19.23
C ASN A 175 9.97 6.14 -18.73
N MET A 176 9.00 5.31 -18.34
CA MET A 176 7.76 5.79 -17.75
C MET A 176 8.00 6.54 -16.44
N SER A 177 8.81 5.97 -15.53
CA SER A 177 9.16 6.64 -14.27
C SER A 177 9.80 8.01 -14.51
N LYS A 178 10.73 8.10 -15.48
CA LYS A 178 11.35 9.37 -15.89
C LYS A 178 10.37 10.35 -16.54
N ALA A 179 9.46 9.85 -17.38
CA ALA A 179 8.44 10.67 -18.05
C ALA A 179 7.43 11.25 -17.04
N LEU A 180 6.98 10.44 -16.07
CA LEU A 180 6.14 10.89 -14.96
C LEU A 180 6.83 12.02 -14.18
N ASN A 181 8.11 11.86 -13.82
CA ASN A 181 8.87 12.90 -13.13
C ASN A 181 9.01 14.18 -14.00
N SER A 182 9.28 14.00 -15.29
CA SER A 182 9.45 15.11 -16.25
C SER A 182 8.16 15.86 -16.55
N SER A 183 7.00 15.28 -16.24
CA SER A 183 5.70 15.96 -16.36
C SER A 183 5.54 17.14 -15.39
N GLY A 184 6.33 17.17 -14.31
CA GLY A 184 6.27 18.19 -13.27
C GLY A 184 5.16 17.99 -12.23
N ARG A 185 4.34 16.93 -12.37
CA ARG A 185 3.36 16.52 -11.36
C ARG A 185 3.89 15.31 -10.57
N PRO A 186 3.85 15.33 -9.22
CA PRO A 186 4.11 14.12 -8.43
C PRO A 186 3.01 13.08 -8.69
N ILE A 187 3.39 11.95 -9.29
CA ILE A 187 2.51 10.83 -9.60
C ILE A 187 3.11 9.57 -8.99
N LEU A 188 2.34 8.86 -8.17
CA LEU A 188 2.74 7.58 -7.59
C LEU A 188 2.79 6.52 -8.69
N PHE A 189 3.92 5.83 -8.82
CA PHE A 189 4.07 4.80 -9.86
C PHE A 189 3.97 3.39 -9.27
N SER A 190 2.84 2.72 -9.52
CA SER A 190 2.61 1.33 -9.14
C SER A 190 2.94 0.42 -10.32
N CYS A 191 3.88 -0.50 -10.13
CA CYS A 191 4.47 -1.29 -11.20
C CYS A 191 4.14 -2.76 -11.07
N GLU A 192 3.88 -3.44 -12.17
CA GLU A 192 3.81 -4.90 -12.20
C GLU A 192 5.07 -5.54 -12.82
N TRP A 193 6.15 -4.75 -12.93
CA TRP A 193 7.43 -5.18 -13.52
C TRP A 193 7.98 -6.46 -12.88
N ALA A 194 7.72 -6.69 -11.59
CA ALA A 194 8.21 -7.88 -10.89
C ALA A 194 7.65 -9.23 -11.42
N HIS A 195 6.65 -9.20 -12.31
CA HIS A 195 6.10 -10.39 -12.97
C HIS A 195 7.02 -11.05 -14.01
N GLU A 196 8.19 -10.47 -14.28
CA GLU A 196 9.20 -11.13 -15.11
C GLU A 196 9.80 -12.38 -14.46
N SER A 197 10.42 -13.27 -15.25
CA SER A 197 10.90 -14.58 -14.77
C SER A 197 12.11 -14.54 -13.81
N ALA A 198 12.67 -13.37 -13.52
CA ALA A 198 13.77 -13.17 -12.57
C ALA A 198 13.92 -11.67 -12.24
N PRO A 199 13.00 -11.10 -11.43
CA PRO A 199 12.95 -9.66 -11.20
C PRO A 199 14.11 -9.18 -10.34
N ASN A 200 14.65 -8.02 -10.68
CA ASN A 200 15.60 -7.30 -9.84
C ASN A 200 14.86 -6.30 -8.96
N PHE A 201 14.41 -6.75 -7.77
CA PHE A 201 13.65 -5.91 -6.85
C PHE A 201 14.37 -4.64 -6.39
N THR A 202 15.70 -4.65 -6.33
CA THR A 202 16.46 -3.43 -5.98
C THR A 202 16.28 -2.36 -7.06
N GLN A 203 16.42 -2.75 -8.33
CA GLN A 203 16.20 -1.84 -9.45
C GLN A 203 14.73 -1.44 -9.56
N ILE A 204 13.78 -2.36 -9.36
CA ILE A 204 12.36 -2.01 -9.42
C ILE A 204 12.02 -0.95 -8.36
N ALA A 205 12.54 -1.10 -7.13
CA ALA A 205 12.36 -0.12 -6.07
C ALA A 205 13.00 1.25 -6.38
N GLU A 206 14.01 1.33 -7.25
CA GLU A 206 14.59 2.59 -7.76
C GLU A 206 13.71 3.31 -8.79
N TYR A 207 12.69 2.66 -9.36
CA TYR A 207 11.82 3.32 -10.36
C TYR A 207 10.35 3.35 -9.97
N CYS A 208 9.92 2.52 -9.02
CA CYS A 208 8.52 2.29 -8.67
C CYS A 208 8.25 2.60 -7.18
N ASN A 209 7.07 3.17 -6.90
CA ASN A 209 6.61 3.43 -5.54
C ASN A 209 5.86 2.25 -4.90
N SER A 210 5.30 1.38 -5.73
CA SER A 210 4.89 0.04 -5.34
C SER A 210 5.16 -0.94 -6.46
N PHE A 211 5.39 -2.20 -6.12
CA PHE A 211 5.65 -3.22 -7.13
C PHE A 211 4.96 -4.54 -6.79
N ARG A 212 4.09 -4.96 -7.71
CA ARG A 212 3.23 -6.14 -7.58
C ARG A 212 4.05 -7.38 -7.86
N ASP A 213 4.26 -8.18 -6.82
CA ASP A 213 5.35 -9.16 -6.78
C ASP A 213 4.94 -10.55 -7.26
N TYR A 214 3.65 -10.87 -7.20
CA TYR A 214 3.11 -12.20 -7.45
C TYR A 214 1.74 -12.16 -8.14
N ALA A 215 1.23 -13.33 -8.52
CA ALA A 215 -0.03 -13.48 -9.26
C ALA A 215 -1.23 -12.76 -8.64
N ASP A 216 -2.15 -12.33 -9.51
CA ASP A 216 -3.41 -11.69 -9.18
C ASP A 216 -4.13 -12.38 -8.02
N ILE A 217 -4.61 -11.59 -7.06
CA ILE A 217 -5.60 -12.05 -6.11
C ILE A 217 -6.92 -12.38 -6.82
N GLN A 218 -7.59 -13.38 -6.29
CA GLN A 218 -8.97 -13.73 -6.62
C GLN A 218 -9.73 -13.81 -5.31
N ASP A 219 -11.05 -13.63 -5.35
CA ASP A 219 -11.94 -13.87 -4.21
C ASP A 219 -11.91 -15.35 -3.76
N SER A 220 -10.83 -15.72 -3.07
CA SER A 220 -10.51 -17.07 -2.64
C SER A 220 -9.49 -17.07 -1.52
N TRP A 221 -9.84 -17.71 -0.40
CA TRP A 221 -8.91 -17.96 0.70
C TRP A 221 -7.66 -18.73 0.25
N VAL A 222 -7.80 -19.67 -0.68
CA VAL A 222 -6.65 -20.45 -1.21
C VAL A 222 -5.66 -19.55 -1.94
N GLN A 223 -6.15 -18.55 -2.68
CA GLN A 223 -5.28 -17.61 -3.39
C GLN A 223 -4.51 -16.71 -2.41
N ILE A 224 -5.17 -16.23 -1.35
CA ILE A 224 -4.50 -15.47 -0.28
C ILE A 224 -3.37 -16.29 0.35
N LEU A 225 -3.61 -17.57 0.66
CA LEU A 225 -2.56 -18.43 1.23
C LEU A 225 -1.37 -18.59 0.29
N LYS A 226 -1.60 -18.73 -1.03
CA LYS A 226 -0.51 -18.81 -2.02
C LYS A 226 0.31 -17.52 -2.07
N ILE A 227 -0.35 -16.36 -2.06
CA ILE A 227 0.31 -15.05 -2.01
C ILE A 227 1.18 -14.97 -0.74
N VAL A 228 0.60 -15.22 0.43
CA VAL A 228 1.33 -15.16 1.72
C VAL A 228 2.51 -16.14 1.77
N ASP A 229 2.33 -17.37 1.28
CA ASP A 229 3.43 -18.34 1.21
C ASP A 229 4.55 -17.89 0.29
N TRP A 230 4.21 -17.36 -0.89
CA TRP A 230 5.21 -16.84 -1.83
C TRP A 230 6.01 -15.68 -1.23
N PHE A 231 5.35 -14.72 -0.57
CA PHE A 231 6.04 -13.63 0.12
C PHE A 231 6.97 -14.14 1.23
N ALA A 232 6.52 -15.13 2.00
CA ALA A 232 7.32 -15.71 3.07
C ALA A 232 8.54 -16.50 2.54
N GLU A 233 8.39 -17.18 1.41
CA GLU A 233 9.46 -17.93 0.76
C GLU A 233 10.51 -17.02 0.09
N ASN A 234 10.09 -15.83 -0.35
CA ASN A 234 10.96 -14.84 -0.99
C ASN A 234 11.41 -13.69 -0.05
N GLN A 235 11.07 -13.76 1.23
CA GLN A 235 11.26 -12.67 2.20
C GLN A 235 12.72 -12.19 2.34
N ALA A 236 13.71 -13.04 2.03
CA ALA A 236 15.13 -12.66 2.12
C ALA A 236 15.49 -11.54 1.13
N VAL A 237 14.86 -11.51 -0.04
CA VAL A 237 15.08 -10.47 -1.07
C VAL A 237 14.12 -9.32 -0.85
N LEU A 238 12.82 -9.62 -0.68
CA LEU A 238 11.76 -8.63 -0.55
C LEU A 238 11.90 -7.73 0.68
N TYR A 239 12.44 -8.26 1.79
CA TYR A 239 12.66 -7.47 3.00
C TYR A 239 13.62 -6.30 2.78
N ASN A 240 14.64 -6.47 1.92
CA ASN A 240 15.65 -5.45 1.68
C ASN A 240 15.26 -4.47 0.56
N ALA A 241 14.39 -4.88 -0.36
CA ALA A 241 13.93 -4.04 -1.46
C ALA A 241 12.78 -3.11 -1.08
N SER A 242 12.02 -3.44 -0.03
CA SER A 242 10.83 -2.70 0.40
C SER A 242 11.14 -1.72 1.52
N GLY A 243 10.63 -0.49 1.41
CA GLY A 243 10.81 0.57 2.40
C GLY A 243 10.20 1.90 1.97
N PRO A 244 10.42 2.98 2.74
CA PRO A 244 9.92 4.31 2.39
C PRO A 244 10.35 4.73 0.98
N GLY A 245 9.37 5.00 0.13
CA GLY A 245 9.52 5.36 -1.28
C GLY A 245 9.20 4.23 -2.26
N GLY A 246 9.20 2.97 -1.82
CA GLY A 246 8.99 1.80 -2.68
C GLY A 246 8.59 0.55 -1.87
N TYR A 247 7.34 0.10 -2.00
CA TYR A 247 6.82 -1.04 -1.24
C TYR A 247 6.45 -2.24 -2.12
N ASN A 248 6.68 -3.42 -1.58
CA ASN A 248 6.07 -4.66 -2.06
C ASN A 248 4.53 -4.50 -2.16
N ASP A 249 3.92 -5.18 -3.11
CA ASP A 249 2.47 -5.17 -3.31
C ASP A 249 1.92 -6.59 -3.44
N ALA A 250 1.17 -6.99 -2.40
CA ALA A 250 0.53 -8.30 -2.28
C ALA A 250 -0.86 -8.35 -2.94
N ASP A 251 -1.19 -7.33 -3.75
CA ASP A 251 -2.48 -7.14 -4.41
C ASP A 251 -3.61 -6.74 -3.43
N PHE A 252 -4.86 -6.71 -3.92
CA PHE A 252 -5.99 -6.09 -3.21
C PHE A 252 -6.41 -6.76 -1.90
N ILE A 253 -7.01 -5.97 -1.01
CA ILE A 253 -7.80 -6.43 0.13
C ILE A 253 -9.24 -6.67 -0.35
N ILE A 254 -9.74 -7.89 -0.15
CA ILE A 254 -11.05 -8.37 -0.62
C ILE A 254 -12.02 -8.63 0.55
N ALA A 255 -11.75 -7.98 1.68
CA ALA A 255 -12.59 -8.09 2.87
C ALA A 255 -13.96 -7.47 2.59
N GLY A 256 -15.02 -8.27 2.71
CA GLY A 256 -16.40 -7.83 2.48
C GLY A 256 -16.98 -8.19 1.12
N ASP A 257 -16.21 -8.90 0.28
CA ASP A 257 -16.74 -9.56 -0.91
C ASP A 257 -17.41 -10.90 -0.55
N PHE A 258 -17.19 -11.99 -1.30
CA PHE A 258 -18.06 -13.16 -1.22
C PHE A 258 -17.43 -14.37 -0.55
N SER A 259 -16.13 -14.61 -0.74
CA SER A 259 -15.51 -15.90 -0.39
C SER A 259 -14.92 -15.98 1.02
N LEU A 260 -14.62 -14.84 1.65
CA LEU A 260 -13.93 -14.81 2.92
C LEU A 260 -14.90 -14.73 4.10
N SER A 261 -14.71 -15.64 5.06
CA SER A 261 -15.23 -15.42 6.42
C SER A 261 -14.60 -14.19 7.09
N THR A 262 -15.26 -13.62 8.09
CA THR A 262 -14.70 -12.54 8.92
C THR A 262 -13.32 -12.91 9.50
N THR A 263 -13.13 -14.17 9.89
CA THR A 263 -11.85 -14.68 10.42
C THR A 263 -10.74 -14.64 9.36
N GLN A 264 -11.03 -15.05 8.13
CA GLN A 264 -10.08 -15.01 7.02
C GLN A 264 -9.79 -13.59 6.55
N ALA A 265 -10.79 -12.69 6.56
CA ALA A 265 -10.61 -11.28 6.26
C ALA A 265 -9.66 -10.60 7.28
N LYS A 266 -9.80 -10.90 8.59
CA LYS A 266 -8.82 -10.47 9.61
C LYS A 266 -7.42 -10.99 9.32
N SER A 267 -7.31 -12.25 8.92
CA SER A 267 -6.03 -12.87 8.57
C SER A 267 -5.37 -12.21 7.36
N GLN A 268 -6.11 -11.96 6.27
CA GLN A 268 -5.60 -11.24 5.11
C GLN A 268 -5.05 -9.87 5.51
N PHE A 269 -5.88 -9.08 6.20
CA PHE A 269 -5.52 -7.72 6.59
C PHE A 269 -4.29 -7.67 7.50
N ALA A 270 -4.18 -8.61 8.45
CA ALA A 270 -3.03 -8.73 9.33
C ALA A 270 -1.75 -9.16 8.57
N LEU A 271 -1.84 -10.18 7.72
CA LEU A 271 -0.68 -10.70 7.00
C LEU A 271 -0.16 -9.70 5.97
N TYR A 272 -1.04 -8.99 5.26
CA TYR A 272 -0.64 -7.94 4.31
C TYR A 272 -0.04 -6.72 5.05
N THR A 273 -0.55 -6.44 6.25
CA THR A 273 0.07 -5.46 7.17
C THR A 273 1.50 -5.85 7.56
N MET A 274 1.77 -7.14 7.78
CA MET A 274 3.12 -7.63 8.06
C MET A 274 4.01 -7.57 6.82
N ILE A 275 3.51 -7.93 5.63
CA ILE A 275 4.23 -7.76 4.36
C ILE A 275 4.57 -6.28 4.09
N THR A 276 3.88 -5.35 4.75
CA THR A 276 4.01 -3.90 4.50
C THR A 276 3.58 -3.55 3.08
N SER A 277 2.57 -4.30 2.61
CA SER A 277 1.93 -4.05 1.34
C SER A 277 1.20 -2.71 1.37
N GLN A 278 1.03 -2.11 0.19
CA GLN A 278 -0.09 -1.19 0.00
C GLN A 278 -1.40 -1.91 0.36
N LEU A 279 -2.37 -1.18 0.89
CA LEU A 279 -3.68 -1.74 1.25
C LEU A 279 -4.75 -1.05 0.42
N PHE A 280 -4.89 -1.52 -0.82
CA PHE A 280 -5.99 -1.12 -1.69
C PHE A 280 -7.19 -2.05 -1.48
N LEU A 281 -8.30 -1.49 -1.03
CA LEU A 281 -9.57 -2.20 -0.97
C LEU A 281 -10.09 -2.44 -2.38
N SER A 282 -10.69 -3.59 -2.64
CA SER A 282 -11.40 -3.83 -3.90
C SER A 282 -12.70 -4.56 -3.62
N SER A 283 -13.60 -3.87 -2.92
CA SER A 283 -14.96 -4.34 -2.59
C SER A 283 -15.98 -3.22 -2.85
N ASP A 284 -17.28 -3.52 -2.85
CA ASP A 284 -18.31 -2.48 -2.96
C ASP A 284 -18.50 -1.73 -1.63
N LEU A 285 -17.88 -0.55 -1.52
CA LEU A 285 -17.90 0.22 -0.28
C LEU A 285 -19.28 0.79 0.08
N ARG A 286 -20.22 0.85 -0.89
CA ARG A 286 -21.59 1.33 -0.65
C ARG A 286 -22.38 0.35 0.21
N THR A 287 -22.02 -0.93 0.16
CA THR A 287 -22.73 -2.04 0.83
C THR A 287 -21.80 -2.91 1.67
N LEU A 288 -20.62 -2.42 2.03
CA LEU A 288 -19.64 -3.20 2.79
C LEU A 288 -20.20 -3.61 4.16
N ASP A 289 -20.11 -4.89 4.48
CA ASP A 289 -20.56 -5.42 5.77
C ASP A 289 -19.86 -4.71 6.95
N PRO A 290 -20.59 -4.37 8.05
CA PRO A 290 -19.99 -3.67 9.18
C PRO A 290 -18.80 -4.38 9.83
N GLU A 291 -18.73 -5.71 9.84
CA GLU A 291 -17.58 -6.44 10.37
C GLU A 291 -16.36 -6.27 9.46
N ALA A 292 -16.55 -6.38 8.14
CA ALA A 292 -15.50 -6.11 7.16
C ALA A 292 -15.01 -4.66 7.24
N LYS A 293 -15.93 -3.70 7.34
CA LYS A 293 -15.61 -2.28 7.54
C LYS A 293 -14.80 -2.06 8.82
N ALA A 294 -15.17 -2.70 9.93
CA ALA A 294 -14.43 -2.60 11.20
C ALA A 294 -13.01 -3.20 11.12
N ILE A 295 -12.78 -4.21 10.27
CA ILE A 295 -11.46 -4.78 10.02
C ILE A 295 -10.58 -3.77 9.28
N VAL A 296 -11.04 -3.29 8.13
CA VAL A 296 -10.23 -2.41 7.27
C VAL A 296 -10.02 -1.02 7.88
N LEU A 297 -10.94 -0.56 8.74
CA LEU A 297 -10.79 0.70 9.48
C LEU A 297 -10.12 0.53 10.86
N ASN A 298 -9.54 -0.63 11.20
CA ASN A 298 -8.93 -0.82 12.51
C ASN A 298 -7.67 0.07 12.66
N PRO A 299 -7.70 1.11 13.50
CA PRO A 299 -6.61 2.09 13.58
C PRO A 299 -5.32 1.48 14.16
N GLU A 300 -5.42 0.44 15.01
CA GLU A 300 -4.25 -0.18 15.63
C GLU A 300 -3.49 -1.06 14.64
N ILE A 301 -4.21 -1.75 13.73
CA ILE A 301 -3.59 -2.55 12.66
C ILE A 301 -3.04 -1.63 11.57
N LEU A 302 -3.80 -0.62 11.16
CA LEU A 302 -3.34 0.39 10.20
C LEU A 302 -2.08 1.10 10.69
N ALA A 303 -1.96 1.40 11.98
CA ALA A 303 -0.74 1.99 12.54
C ALA A 303 0.50 1.07 12.46
N VAL A 304 0.32 -0.26 12.39
CA VAL A 304 1.42 -1.20 12.14
C VAL A 304 1.80 -1.21 10.66
N ASN A 305 0.82 -1.11 9.75
CA ASN A 305 1.08 -1.01 8.31
C ASN A 305 1.79 0.32 7.98
N GLN A 306 1.27 1.43 8.52
CA GLN A 306 1.74 2.80 8.35
C GLN A 306 2.91 3.19 9.27
N ASP A 307 3.59 2.21 9.88
CA ASP A 307 4.73 2.50 10.74
C ASP A 307 5.87 3.15 9.94
N LYS A 308 6.39 4.27 10.45
CA LYS A 308 7.38 5.10 9.74
C LYS A 308 8.74 4.44 9.55
N LEU A 309 9.02 3.34 10.22
CA LEU A 309 10.21 2.54 9.93
C LEU A 309 10.11 1.87 8.56
N GLY A 310 8.89 1.63 8.07
CA GLY A 310 8.62 1.11 6.73
C GLY A 310 9.17 -0.29 6.47
N LYS A 311 9.59 -1.02 7.51
CA LYS A 311 10.19 -2.35 7.37
C LYS A 311 9.12 -3.42 7.15
N MET A 312 9.37 -4.26 6.14
CA MET A 312 8.65 -5.52 5.96
C MET A 312 8.81 -6.43 7.20
N GLY A 313 7.73 -7.10 7.60
CA GLY A 313 7.75 -8.16 8.59
C GLY A 313 8.14 -9.50 7.97
N GLN A 314 8.61 -10.43 8.81
CA GLN A 314 9.13 -11.72 8.36
C GLN A 314 8.43 -12.88 9.07
N ARG A 315 8.21 -13.99 8.36
CA ARG A 315 7.81 -15.26 8.93
C ARG A 315 9.01 -15.87 9.65
N ILE A 316 8.91 -15.99 10.97
CA ILE A 316 9.98 -16.51 11.84
C ILE A 316 9.73 -17.95 12.30
N TYR A 317 8.50 -18.43 12.17
CA TYR A 317 8.12 -19.80 12.53
C TYR A 317 7.04 -20.33 11.58
N LYS A 318 7.13 -21.61 11.24
CA LYS A 318 6.11 -22.36 10.52
C LYS A 318 6.12 -23.83 10.96
N ASP A 319 4.95 -24.36 11.28
CA ASP A 319 4.67 -25.80 11.32
C ASP A 319 3.53 -26.15 10.33
N SER A 320 3.01 -27.37 10.38
CA SER A 320 1.94 -27.83 9.48
C SER A 320 0.61 -27.07 9.62
N SER A 321 0.41 -26.37 10.73
CA SER A 321 -0.87 -25.81 11.18
C SER A 321 -0.76 -24.38 11.71
N PHE A 322 0.44 -23.82 11.80
CA PHE A 322 0.66 -22.55 12.48
C PHE A 322 1.88 -21.79 11.97
N GLU A 323 1.78 -20.46 11.97
CA GLU A 323 2.87 -19.55 11.62
C GLU A 323 2.99 -18.40 12.62
N ILE A 324 4.20 -17.87 12.76
CA ILE A 324 4.44 -16.62 13.47
C ILE A 324 5.19 -15.67 12.54
N TRP A 325 4.65 -14.46 12.42
CA TRP A 325 5.29 -13.35 11.73
C TRP A 325 5.64 -12.26 12.73
N THR A 326 6.76 -11.57 12.53
CA THR A 326 7.18 -10.43 13.36
C THR A 326 7.60 -9.25 12.51
N LYS A 327 7.38 -8.04 13.04
CA LYS A 327 7.70 -6.78 12.35
C LYS A 327 8.24 -5.79 13.35
N GLU A 328 9.39 -5.21 13.04
CA GLU A 328 9.98 -4.12 13.80
C GLU A 328 9.24 -2.83 13.50
N LEU A 329 9.00 -2.04 14.54
CA LEU A 329 8.30 -0.76 14.50
C LEU A 329 9.17 0.33 15.14
N VAL A 330 8.80 1.59 14.93
CA VAL A 330 9.53 2.72 15.55
C VAL A 330 9.59 2.60 17.08
N GLY A 331 10.69 3.10 17.65
CA GLY A 331 10.88 3.16 19.10
C GLY A 331 11.10 1.79 19.74
N ASN A 332 11.73 0.85 19.01
CA ASN A 332 11.98 -0.53 19.44
C ASN A 332 10.71 -1.28 19.85
N SER A 333 9.58 -0.90 19.27
CA SER A 333 8.33 -1.65 19.39
C SER A 333 8.31 -2.73 18.32
N TYR A 334 7.50 -3.76 18.53
CA TYR A 334 7.36 -4.87 17.58
C TYR A 334 5.89 -5.25 17.45
N ALA A 335 5.48 -5.70 16.26
CA ALA A 335 4.25 -6.43 16.05
C ALA A 335 4.54 -7.92 15.86
N ALA A 336 3.60 -8.77 16.28
CA ALA A 336 3.60 -10.17 15.90
C ALA A 336 2.20 -10.62 15.47
N VAL A 337 2.14 -11.45 14.43
CA VAL A 337 0.93 -12.14 13.98
C VAL A 337 1.11 -13.63 14.25
N PHE A 338 0.18 -14.18 15.01
CA PHE A 338 0.02 -15.61 15.26
C PHE A 338 -1.06 -16.13 14.34
N PHE A 339 -0.68 -16.87 13.30
CA PHE A 339 -1.59 -17.27 12.23
C PHE A 339 -1.84 -18.78 12.25
N SER A 340 -3.11 -19.17 12.31
CA SER A 340 -3.51 -20.57 12.26
C SER A 340 -3.83 -21.00 10.83
N ARG A 341 -3.11 -22.01 10.35
CA ARG A 341 -3.45 -22.77 9.13
C ARG A 341 -4.37 -23.96 9.41
N ALA A 342 -4.72 -24.18 10.67
CA ALA A 342 -5.62 -25.26 11.05
C ALA A 342 -7.03 -25.03 10.48
N ILE A 343 -7.75 -26.12 10.24
CA ILE A 343 -9.12 -26.14 9.68
C ILE A 343 -10.12 -26.86 10.61
N ASP A 344 -9.71 -27.14 11.84
CA ASP A 344 -10.47 -27.90 12.84
C ASP A 344 -11.06 -26.98 13.92
N MET A 345 -10.28 -26.59 14.94
CA MET A 345 -10.75 -25.88 16.12
C MET A 345 -9.71 -24.86 16.62
N PRO A 346 -10.07 -23.98 17.57
CA PRO A 346 -9.11 -23.03 18.13
C PRO A 346 -7.97 -23.75 18.85
N HIS A 347 -6.74 -23.32 18.58
CA HIS A 347 -5.53 -23.90 19.18
C HIS A 347 -4.86 -22.91 20.12
N ASN A 348 -4.49 -23.37 21.32
CA ASN A 348 -3.65 -22.60 22.22
C ASN A 348 -2.18 -22.71 21.79
N ARG A 349 -1.52 -21.57 21.61
CA ARG A 349 -0.11 -21.47 21.22
C ARG A 349 0.63 -20.65 22.24
N THR A 350 1.85 -21.07 22.54
CA THR A 350 2.70 -20.42 23.55
C THR A 350 4.04 -20.01 22.95
N THR A 351 4.58 -18.89 23.44
CA THR A 351 5.89 -18.37 23.06
C THR A 351 6.45 -17.46 24.17
N THR A 352 7.61 -16.87 23.95
CA THR A 352 8.19 -15.83 24.82
C THR A 352 8.64 -14.63 23.97
N MET A 353 8.80 -13.45 24.57
CA MET A 353 9.30 -12.28 23.83
C MET A 353 10.68 -12.54 23.21
N LYS A 354 11.53 -13.30 23.92
CA LYS A 354 12.84 -13.73 23.42
C LYS A 354 12.72 -14.66 22.21
N ALA A 355 11.81 -15.64 22.24
CA ALA A 355 11.59 -16.55 21.10
C ALA A 355 11.00 -15.82 19.87
N LEU A 356 10.27 -14.72 20.10
CA LEU A 356 9.83 -13.80 19.04
C LEU A 356 10.97 -12.90 18.49
N GLY A 357 12.17 -12.98 19.06
CA GLY A 357 13.31 -12.15 18.64
C GLY A 357 13.25 -10.70 19.14
N PHE A 358 12.42 -10.40 20.15
CA PHE A 358 12.29 -9.04 20.67
C PHE A 358 13.43 -8.74 21.67
N PRO A 359 14.31 -7.76 21.39
CA PRO A 359 15.62 -7.67 22.03
C PRO A 359 15.65 -6.98 23.41
N ASP A 360 14.61 -6.26 23.84
CA ASP A 360 14.64 -5.53 25.11
C ASP A 360 14.64 -6.50 26.31
N ALA A 361 15.79 -6.60 26.97
CA ALA A 361 15.99 -7.43 28.15
C ALA A 361 15.08 -7.05 29.34
N SER A 362 14.52 -5.85 29.34
CA SER A 362 13.57 -5.40 30.37
C SER A 362 12.17 -5.98 30.15
N GLY A 363 11.83 -6.40 28.93
CA GLY A 363 10.50 -6.86 28.55
C GLY A 363 9.59 -5.78 27.95
N TYR A 364 8.36 -6.18 27.62
CA TYR A 364 7.42 -5.39 26.82
C TYR A 364 6.03 -5.34 27.46
N SER A 365 5.34 -4.20 27.29
CA SER A 365 3.89 -4.14 27.44
C SER A 365 3.25 -4.65 26.16
N VAL A 366 2.36 -5.63 26.27
CA VAL A 366 1.76 -6.33 25.13
C VAL A 366 0.26 -6.06 25.06
N ARG A 367 -0.23 -5.78 23.85
CA ARG A 367 -1.64 -5.51 23.55
C ARG A 367 -2.08 -6.32 22.34
N ASP A 368 -3.28 -6.91 22.40
CA ASP A 368 -3.99 -7.51 21.28
C ASP A 368 -4.76 -6.43 20.51
N LEU A 369 -4.45 -6.28 19.21
CA LEU A 369 -4.91 -5.17 18.38
C LEU A 369 -6.30 -5.39 17.79
N PHE A 370 -6.73 -6.64 17.59
CA PHE A 370 -8.10 -6.92 17.16
C PHE A 370 -9.04 -6.97 18.37
N ALA A 371 -8.62 -7.60 19.46
CA ALA A 371 -9.40 -7.64 20.69
C ALA A 371 -9.38 -6.31 21.47
N ARG A 372 -8.52 -5.37 21.08
CA ARG A 372 -8.28 -4.07 21.73
C ARG A 372 -8.01 -4.21 23.23
N LYS A 373 -7.25 -5.23 23.60
CA LYS A 373 -7.06 -5.68 24.97
C LYS A 373 -5.60 -5.68 25.37
N ASP A 374 -5.29 -5.03 26.49
CA ASP A 374 -3.96 -5.11 27.08
C ASP A 374 -3.77 -6.50 27.73
N LEU A 375 -2.73 -7.21 27.30
CA LEU A 375 -2.37 -8.54 27.82
C LEU A 375 -1.40 -8.44 29.02
N GLY A 376 -0.86 -7.25 29.28
CA GLY A 376 0.02 -6.96 30.40
C GLY A 376 1.50 -6.92 30.03
N PHE A 377 2.36 -7.04 31.03
CA PHE A 377 3.81 -6.95 30.87
C PHE A 377 4.47 -8.33 30.80
N PHE A 378 5.37 -8.50 29.83
CA PHE A 378 6.10 -9.74 29.55
C PHE A 378 7.60 -9.50 29.56
N GLU A 379 8.27 -10.07 30.57
CA GLU A 379 9.72 -10.22 30.59
C GLU A 379 10.18 -11.19 29.48
N PRO A 380 11.46 -11.17 29.07
CA PRO A 380 11.94 -11.92 27.90
C PRO A 380 11.55 -13.41 27.87
N GLU A 381 11.59 -14.09 29.02
CA GLU A 381 11.30 -15.53 29.14
C GLU A 381 9.89 -15.82 29.67
N LYS A 382 9.08 -14.78 29.97
CA LYS A 382 7.71 -14.99 30.46
C LYS A 382 6.84 -15.53 29.32
N ILE A 383 6.14 -16.62 29.60
CA ILE A 383 5.26 -17.29 28.63
C ILE A 383 4.09 -16.37 28.27
N LEU A 384 3.94 -16.12 26.97
CA LEU A 384 2.74 -15.59 26.34
C LEU A 384 1.93 -16.77 25.79
N SER A 385 0.62 -16.79 26.06
CA SER A 385 -0.33 -17.78 25.55
C SER A 385 -1.39 -17.07 24.74
N VAL A 386 -1.68 -17.56 23.54
CA VAL A 386 -2.73 -17.03 22.65
C VAL A 386 -3.57 -18.18 22.11
N ILE A 387 -4.89 -17.98 22.06
CA ILE A 387 -5.82 -18.92 21.43
C ILE A 387 -6.12 -18.37 20.04
N VAL A 388 -5.86 -19.17 19.00
CA VAL A 388 -6.02 -18.74 17.61
C VAL A 388 -7.02 -19.66 16.92
N ASP A 389 -8.08 -19.06 16.38
CA ASP A 389 -9.14 -19.77 15.64
C ASP A 389 -8.61 -20.35 14.30
N PRO A 390 -9.22 -21.41 13.75
CA PRO A 390 -8.91 -21.93 12.42
C PRO A 390 -8.95 -20.83 11.36
N SER A 391 -7.96 -20.78 10.48
CA SER A 391 -7.78 -19.72 9.47
C SER A 391 -7.71 -18.28 10.03
N GLY A 392 -7.55 -18.14 11.35
CA GLY A 392 -7.58 -16.87 12.07
C GLY A 392 -6.21 -16.39 12.52
N VAL A 393 -6.21 -15.18 13.06
CA VAL A 393 -5.02 -14.52 13.60
C VAL A 393 -5.26 -13.94 14.99
N VAL A 394 -4.21 -13.94 15.80
CA VAL A 394 -4.04 -12.99 16.91
C VAL A 394 -2.92 -12.03 16.53
N VAL A 395 -3.17 -10.73 16.64
CA VAL A 395 -2.18 -9.69 16.31
C VAL A 395 -1.85 -8.93 17.57
N ILE A 396 -0.57 -8.91 17.94
CA ILE A 396 -0.09 -8.18 19.10
C ILE A 396 0.84 -7.04 18.70
N LYS A 397 0.86 -5.99 19.53
CA LYS A 397 1.95 -5.02 19.60
C LYS A 397 2.65 -5.12 20.95
N ALA A 398 3.97 -5.21 20.92
CA ALA A 398 4.86 -5.19 22.06
C ALA A 398 5.59 -3.83 22.08
N THR A 399 5.40 -3.06 23.15
CA THR A 399 6.03 -1.74 23.34
C THR A 399 6.98 -1.80 24.53
N PRO A 400 8.27 -1.42 24.37
CA PRO A 400 9.21 -1.43 25.48
C PRO A 400 8.79 -0.42 26.53
N LYS A 401 9.03 -0.71 27.81
CA LYS A 401 8.87 0.31 28.86
C LYS A 401 9.97 1.35 28.67
N THR A 402 9.61 2.57 28.29
CA THR A 402 10.53 3.69 28.39
C THR A 402 10.97 3.81 29.84
N LYS A 403 12.28 3.61 30.11
CA LYS A 403 12.87 4.07 31.36
C LYS A 403 12.67 5.58 31.38
N VAL A 404 11.68 6.06 32.13
CA VAL A 404 11.61 7.47 32.51
C VAL A 404 12.99 7.79 33.07
N LYS A 405 13.79 8.58 32.35
CA LYS A 405 15.02 9.14 32.91
C LYS A 405 14.56 9.92 34.13
N LYS A 406 14.76 9.36 35.33
CA LYS A 406 14.63 10.11 36.58
C LYS A 406 15.58 11.29 36.44
N GLY A 407 15.03 12.45 36.10
CA GLY A 407 15.77 13.70 36.10
C GLY A 407 16.32 13.85 37.51
N PHE A 408 17.64 13.83 37.64
CA PHE A 408 18.32 14.30 38.84
C PHE A 408 17.88 15.75 39.06
N HIS A 409 16.85 15.97 39.87
CA HIS A 409 16.63 17.26 40.50
C HIS A 409 17.70 17.41 41.57
N GLY A 410 18.83 17.98 41.17
CA GLY A 410 19.80 18.53 42.11
C GLY A 410 19.11 19.61 42.94
N ASN A 411 18.97 19.35 44.24
CA ASN A 411 18.57 20.34 45.23
C ASN A 411 19.58 21.50 45.23
N ASN A 412 19.27 22.59 44.52
CA ASN A 412 19.92 23.87 44.72
C ASN A 412 19.14 24.66 45.77
N ASN A 413 19.46 24.39 47.04
CA ASN A 413 19.12 25.28 48.15
C ASN A 413 19.97 26.55 48.02
N LYS A 414 19.39 27.64 47.49
CA LYS A 414 19.96 28.99 47.66
C LYS A 414 19.22 29.69 48.79
N SER A 415 19.93 29.84 49.91
CA SER A 415 19.62 30.77 50.98
C SER A 415 19.60 32.19 50.44
N VAL A 416 18.49 32.90 50.65
CA VAL A 416 18.40 34.35 50.46
C VAL A 416 18.49 34.98 51.85
N ILE A 417 19.62 35.63 52.13
CA ILE A 417 19.80 36.54 53.24
C ILE A 417 19.28 37.91 52.79
N LYS A 418 18.30 38.46 53.51
CA LYS A 418 17.87 39.86 53.38
C LYS A 418 18.65 40.71 54.38
N HIS A 419 19.27 41.78 53.89
CA HIS A 419 19.45 43.04 54.60
C HIS A 419 18.82 44.15 53.78
#